data_AF-A0A355FGE1-F1
#
_entry.id   AF-A0A355FGE1-F1
#
_cell.length_a   1.000
_cell.length_b   1.000
_cell.length_c   1.000
_cell.angle_alpha   90.00
_cell.angle_beta   90.00
_cell.angle_gamma   90.00
#
_symmetry.space_group_name_H-M   'P 1'
#
loop_
_entity.id
_entity.type
_entity.pdbx_description
1 polymer ?
#
loop_
_entity_poly.entity_id
_entity_poly.type
_entity_poly.pdbx_seq_one_letter_code
_entity_poly.pdbx_strand_id
1 'polypeptide(L)'
;ARGLMYRRSIPENAGMLFIQEVEEIQSFWMKNTFIPLDILFVDTNKRIVTIHTHTATEKEWNYASTEPALYVVEVNAGFSERHGIDTGDRIEFTLLK
;
A
#
# COMPACT_ATOMS: atom_id res chain seq x y z
N ALA A 1 10.67 -0.87 -5.99
CA ALA A 1 11.31 0.05 -5.01
C ALA A 1 11.78 -0.74 -3.77
N ARG A 2 12.59 -0.14 -2.87
CA ARG A 2 12.99 -0.77 -1.59
C ARG A 2 11.85 -0.83 -0.56
N GLY A 3 10.91 0.09 -0.61
CA GLY A 3 9.76 0.12 0.30
C GLY A 3 10.12 0.09 1.78
N LEU A 4 9.31 -0.61 2.57
CA LEU A 4 9.50 -0.81 4.02
C LEU A 4 10.48 -1.93 4.39
N MET A 5 11.29 -2.42 3.45
CA MET A 5 12.29 -3.46 3.71
C MET A 5 13.20 -3.11 4.90
N TYR A 6 13.48 -4.13 5.70
CA TYR A 6 14.34 -4.12 6.88
C TYR A 6 13.85 -3.28 8.07
N ARG A 7 12.68 -2.63 7.98
CA ARG A 7 12.08 -1.97 9.14
C ARG A 7 11.48 -3.03 10.07
N ARG A 8 11.75 -2.88 11.38
CA ARG A 8 11.18 -3.74 12.43
C ARG A 8 9.88 -3.18 13.01
N SER A 9 9.61 -1.91 12.77
CA SER A 9 8.38 -1.22 13.14
C SER A 9 8.23 0.07 12.32
N ILE A 10 7.00 0.57 12.27
CA ILE A 10 6.66 1.95 11.90
C ILE A 10 5.63 2.46 12.91
N PRO A 11 5.52 3.78 13.16
CA PRO A 11 4.45 4.33 13.99
C PRO A 11 3.06 3.93 13.47
N GLU A 12 2.07 3.87 14.36
CA GLU A 12 0.70 3.44 14.00
C GLU A 12 0.09 4.32 12.91
N ASN A 13 0.29 5.64 13.01
CA ASN A 13 -0.22 6.64 12.06
C ASN A 13 0.80 6.99 10.96
N ALA A 14 1.70 6.07 10.62
CA ALA A 14 2.68 6.24 9.57
C ALA A 14 2.50 5.20 8.47
N GLY A 15 2.95 5.55 7.28
CA GLY A 15 2.97 4.67 6.12
C GLY A 15 4.02 5.09 5.11
N MET A 16 3.97 4.47 3.94
CA MET A 16 4.77 4.85 2.78
C MET A 16 3.87 5.01 1.57
N LEU A 17 3.94 6.18 0.94
CA LEU A 17 3.29 6.46 -0.34
C LEU A 17 4.31 6.22 -1.46
N PHE A 18 3.91 5.41 -2.43
CA PHE A 18 4.60 5.25 -3.70
C PHE A 18 3.80 5.95 -4.79
N ILE A 19 4.49 6.68 -5.65
CA ILE A 19 3.94 7.33 -6.83
C ILE A 19 4.63 6.70 -8.04
N GLN A 20 3.85 6.03 -8.87
CA GLN A 20 4.34 5.36 -10.07
C GLN A 20 4.37 6.33 -11.26
N GLU A 21 5.11 5.98 -12.30
CA GLU A 21 5.19 6.79 -13.51
C GLU A 21 3.96 6.62 -14.41
N VAL A 22 3.33 5.44 -14.37
CA VAL A 22 2.21 5.05 -15.24
C VAL A 22 1.10 4.41 -14.40
N GLU A 23 -0.15 4.75 -14.73
CA GLU A 23 -1.33 4.08 -14.18
C GLU A 23 -1.53 2.75 -14.91
N GLU A 24 -1.22 1.65 -14.23
CA GLU A 24 -1.32 0.29 -14.74
C GLU A 24 -1.49 -0.70 -13.59
N ILE A 25 -1.54 -2.00 -13.87
CA ILE A 25 -1.57 -3.00 -12.81
C ILE A 25 -0.24 -2.96 -12.04
N GLN A 26 -0.30 -2.38 -10.85
CA GLN A 26 0.82 -2.34 -9.92
C GLN A 26 0.86 -3.62 -9.09
N SER A 27 2.08 -4.05 -8.76
CA SER A 27 2.32 -5.25 -7.95
C SER A 27 3.49 -5.04 -7.00
N PHE A 28 3.30 -5.48 -5.76
CA PHE A 28 4.29 -5.41 -4.69
C PHE A 28 4.55 -6.80 -4.11
N TRP A 29 5.70 -6.96 -3.48
CA TRP A 29 6.10 -8.16 -2.76
C TRP A 29 6.59 -7.77 -1.36
N MET A 30 6.72 -8.77 -0.50
CA MET A 30 7.12 -8.59 0.90
C MET A 30 8.56 -9.05 1.17
N LYS A 31 9.38 -9.20 0.13
CA LYS A 31 10.79 -9.59 0.23
C LYS A 31 11.51 -8.67 1.21
N ASN A 32 12.17 -9.23 2.24
CA ASN A 32 12.88 -8.49 3.28
C ASN A 32 12.01 -7.50 4.11
N THR A 33 10.68 -7.64 4.10
CA THR A 33 9.78 -6.80 4.91
C THR A 33 9.33 -7.59 6.14
N PHE A 34 9.74 -7.12 7.33
CA PHE A 34 9.58 -7.85 8.60
C PHE A 34 8.30 -7.52 9.37
N ILE A 35 7.55 -6.52 8.91
CA ILE A 35 6.27 -6.12 9.48
C ILE A 35 5.15 -6.48 8.50
N PRO A 36 4.03 -7.06 8.97
CA PRO A 36 2.87 -7.27 8.12
C PRO A 36 2.26 -5.90 7.77
N LEU A 37 1.80 -5.77 6.53
CA LEU A 37 1.26 -4.52 6.00
C LEU A 37 -0.15 -4.71 5.45
N ASP A 38 -0.91 -3.62 5.43
CA ASP A 38 -1.96 -3.46 4.44
C ASP A 38 -1.37 -2.70 3.24
N ILE A 39 -1.67 -3.17 2.03
CA ILE A 39 -1.24 -2.54 0.77
C ILE A 39 -2.48 -2.04 0.03
N LEU A 40 -2.61 -0.72 -0.07
CA LEU A 40 -3.73 -0.05 -0.73
C LEU A 40 -3.28 0.46 -2.09
N PHE A 41 -3.91 -0.02 -3.15
CA PHE A 41 -3.69 0.42 -4.52
C PHE A 41 -4.73 1.47 -4.89
N VAL A 42 -4.27 2.57 -5.51
CA VAL A 42 -5.09 3.77 -5.71
C VAL A 42 -4.94 4.30 -7.14
N ASP A 43 -6.08 4.59 -7.77
CA ASP A 43 -6.15 5.13 -9.13
C ASP A 43 -5.79 6.63 -9.19
N THR A 44 -5.69 7.17 -10.41
CA THR A 44 -5.44 8.58 -10.69
C THR A 44 -6.49 9.54 -10.11
N ASN A 45 -7.71 9.05 -9.86
CA ASN A 45 -8.79 9.81 -9.21
C ASN A 45 -8.69 9.79 -7.68
N LYS A 46 -7.61 9.20 -7.17
CA LYS A 46 -7.30 8.96 -5.76
C LYS A 46 -8.28 8.03 -5.05
N ARG A 47 -8.92 7.13 -5.80
CA ARG A 47 -9.84 6.13 -5.26
C ARG A 47 -9.11 4.80 -5.05
N ILE A 48 -9.35 4.16 -3.92
CA ILE A 48 -8.76 2.85 -3.61
C ILE A 48 -9.45 1.79 -4.48
N VAL A 49 -8.67 1.09 -5.29
CA VAL A 49 -9.16 0.06 -6.22
C VAL A 49 -8.88 -1.36 -5.72
N THR A 50 -7.90 -1.53 -4.84
CA THR A 50 -7.58 -2.83 -4.24
C THR A 50 -6.96 -2.64 -2.87
N ILE A 51 -7.33 -3.50 -1.91
CA ILE A 51 -6.68 -3.57 -0.60
C ILE A 51 -6.24 -5.02 -0.39
N HIS A 52 -4.95 -5.21 -0.11
CA HIS A 52 -4.44 -6.47 0.44
C HIS A 52 -4.16 -6.25 1.92
N THR A 53 -5.01 -6.78 2.79
CA THR A 53 -4.84 -6.67 4.24
C THR A 53 -3.94 -7.77 4.79
N HIS A 54 -3.27 -7.53 5.92
CA HIS A 54 -2.56 -8.56 6.68
C HIS A 54 -1.56 -9.38 5.85
N THR A 55 -0.79 -8.71 5.00
CA THR A 55 0.19 -9.37 4.13
C THR A 55 1.22 -10.18 4.94
N ALA A 56 1.57 -11.35 4.42
CA ALA A 56 2.59 -12.20 5.02
C ALA A 56 3.99 -11.60 4.83
N THR A 57 4.81 -11.65 5.89
CA THR A 57 6.18 -11.11 5.89
C THR A 57 7.14 -11.96 5.08
N GLU A 58 8.16 -11.31 4.51
CA GLU A 58 9.29 -11.96 3.81
C GLU A 58 8.91 -12.85 2.61
N LYS A 59 7.73 -12.61 2.02
CA LYS A 59 7.25 -13.37 0.85
C LYS A 59 7.59 -12.68 -0.47
N GLU A 60 7.99 -13.47 -1.45
CA GLU A 60 8.32 -12.98 -2.80
C GLU A 60 7.20 -13.16 -3.83
N TRP A 61 6.02 -13.64 -3.40
CA TRP A 61 4.85 -13.60 -4.27
C TRP A 61 4.31 -12.18 -4.39
N ASN A 62 3.53 -11.98 -5.46
CA ASN A 62 2.99 -10.69 -5.84
C ASN A 62 1.60 -10.45 -5.22
N TYR A 63 1.47 -9.31 -4.56
CA TYR A 63 0.20 -8.67 -4.23
C TYR A 63 -0.06 -7.63 -5.32
N ALA A 64 -0.96 -7.98 -6.26
CA ALA A 64 -1.27 -7.13 -7.40
C ALA A 64 -2.61 -6.41 -7.21
N SER A 65 -2.68 -5.20 -7.74
CA SER A 65 -3.96 -4.51 -7.95
C SER A 65 -4.85 -5.28 -8.93
N THR A 66 -6.16 -5.20 -8.74
CA THR A 66 -7.17 -5.77 -9.65
C THR A 66 -7.59 -4.81 -10.75
N GLU A 67 -7.28 -3.52 -10.60
CA GLU A 67 -7.51 -2.44 -11.56
C GLU A 67 -6.27 -1.54 -11.64
N PRO A 68 -6.10 -0.73 -12.71
CA PRO A 68 -4.97 0.17 -12.83
C PRO A 68 -4.83 1.11 -11.62
N ALA A 69 -3.59 1.27 -11.15
CA ALA A 69 -3.25 2.12 -10.01
C ALA A 69 -2.04 3.00 -10.37
N LEU A 70 -2.07 4.25 -9.92
CA LEU A 70 -0.94 5.18 -10.02
C LEU A 70 -0.21 5.32 -8.67
N TYR A 71 -0.94 5.15 -7.57
CA TYR A 71 -0.40 5.27 -6.23
C TYR A 71 -0.54 3.96 -5.46
N VAL A 72 0.40 3.71 -4.55
CA VAL A 72 0.33 2.60 -3.61
C VAL A 72 0.64 3.13 -2.22
N VAL A 73 -0.15 2.75 -1.23
CA VAL A 73 0.04 3.14 0.17
C VAL A 73 0.24 1.89 1.02
N GLU A 74 1.40 1.81 1.67
CA GLU A 74 1.70 0.78 2.66
C GLU A 74 1.50 1.35 4.08
N VAL A 75 0.72 0.66 4.91
CA VAL A 75 0.48 0.97 6.33
C VAL A 75 0.60 -0.31 7.17
N ASN A 76 0.63 -0.18 8.50
CA ASN A 76 0.61 -1.36 9.38
C ASN A 76 -0.59 -2.26 9.09
N ALA A 77 -0.41 -3.58 9.18
CA ALA A 77 -1.50 -4.51 9.01
C ALA A 77 -2.71 -4.22 9.93
N GLY A 78 -3.90 -4.40 9.37
CA GLY A 78 -5.18 -4.17 10.03
C GLY A 78 -5.52 -2.69 10.22
N PHE A 79 -4.72 -1.75 9.68
CA PHE A 79 -5.05 -0.33 9.70
C PHE A 79 -6.37 -0.08 8.96
N SER A 80 -6.56 -0.74 7.82
CA SER A 80 -7.77 -0.58 7.00
C SER A 80 -9.01 -1.03 7.79
N GLU A 81 -8.94 -2.18 8.45
CA GLU A 81 -10.02 -2.71 9.29
C GLU A 81 -10.31 -1.80 10.50
N ARG A 82 -9.27 -1.34 11.22
CA ARG A 82 -9.44 -0.47 12.40
C ARG A 82 -10.10 0.87 12.07
N HIS A 83 -9.89 1.37 10.85
CA HIS A 83 -10.39 2.66 10.41
C HIS A 83 -11.61 2.57 9.48
N GLY A 84 -12.08 1.36 9.17
CA GLY A 84 -13.20 1.15 8.26
C GLY A 84 -12.93 1.65 6.84
N ILE A 85 -11.70 1.42 6.35
CA ILE A 85 -11.26 1.81 5.00
C ILE A 85 -11.53 0.65 4.06
N ASP A 86 -12.28 0.91 2.99
CA ASP A 86 -12.68 -0.07 2.00
C ASP A 86 -12.34 0.39 0.56
N THR A 87 -12.46 -0.54 -0.40
CA THR A 87 -12.38 -0.18 -1.81
C THR A 87 -13.47 0.81 -2.19
N GLY A 88 -13.13 1.81 -3.00
CA GLY A 88 -14.01 2.94 -3.33
C GLY A 88 -13.80 4.18 -2.46
N ASP A 89 -13.15 4.05 -1.30
CA ASP A 89 -12.74 5.21 -0.49
C ASP A 89 -11.65 6.03 -1.19
N ARG A 90 -11.44 7.25 -0.72
CA ARG A 90 -10.49 8.21 -1.32
C ARG A 90 -9.33 8.52 -0.39
N ILE A 91 -8.13 8.61 -0.97
CA ILE A 91 -6.92 9.07 -0.28
C ILE A 91 -6.61 10.50 -0.71
N GLU A 92 -6.41 11.41 0.24
CA GLU A 92 -5.97 12.78 -0.07
C GLU A 92 -4.55 13.02 0.45
N PHE A 93 -3.71 13.57 -0.42
CA PHE A 93 -2.37 14.01 -0.09
C PHE A 93 -1.96 15.19 -0.96
N THR A 94 -1.01 15.98 -0.45
CA THR A 94 -0.34 17.06 -1.18
C THR A 94 1.16 16.83 -1.11
N LEU A 95 1.84 17.00 -2.24
CA LEU A 95 3.30 16.98 -2.28
C LEU A 95 3.80 18.36 -1.88
N LEU A 96 4.54 18.41 -0.77
CA LEU A 96 5.27 19.60 -0.39
C LEU A 96 6.38 19.82 -1.42
N LYS A 97 6.46 21.04 -1.94
CA LYS A 97 7.55 21.48 -2.84
C LYS A 97 8.82 21.76 -2.05
#